data_AF-A0A840E4F7-F1
#
_entry.id   AF-A0A840E4F7-F1
#
_cell.length_a   1.000
_cell.length_b   1.000
_cell.length_c   1.000
_cell.angle_alpha   90.00
_cell.angle_beta   90.00
_cell.angle_gamma   90.00
#
_symmetry.space_group_name_H-M   'P 1'
#
loop_
_entity.id
_entity.type
_entity.pdbx_description
1 polymer ?
#
loop_
_entity_poly.entity_id
_entity_poly.type
_entity_poly.pdbx_seq_one_letter_code
_entity_poly.pdbx_strand_id
1 'polypeptide(L)'
;MVRDLRRKLPDEALAYYGDTLNLFEQVLAQRRSTKNKRYSLHEPAVWCIAKGKVHRKYEFGCKVSVARTALSGVIVGMKSFVGNPYDGDTLAPALNQVERIRENVGGDRPTTAVVDRGYRGRKHLSGTDVLIPDRGTKEQTYYEKQKQRKRFRRRAGIEPVIGHLKDDHRMRRNFLSGELGDAVNCLLAGAAFNLVKRLNQLKMLPVMVMLVLIQLAVVIFYACVELLHRVNLSTAYHRRTAMGAI
;
A
#
# COMPACT_ATOMS: atom_id res chain seq x y z
N MET A 1 11.63 -44.46 -10.40
CA MET A 1 10.92 -43.55 -11.33
C MET A 1 11.85 -42.50 -11.96
N VAL A 2 12.27 -41.40 -11.29
CA VAL A 2 13.14 -40.38 -11.94
C VAL A 2 14.47 -40.96 -12.45
N ARG A 3 15.11 -41.80 -11.63
CA ARG A 3 16.31 -42.57 -12.02
C ARG A 3 16.07 -43.48 -13.24
N ASP A 4 14.87 -44.04 -13.36
CA ASP A 4 14.52 -44.89 -14.51
C ASP A 4 14.27 -44.07 -15.77
N LEU A 5 13.65 -42.89 -15.64
CA LEU A 5 13.48 -41.94 -16.74
C LEU A 5 14.86 -41.52 -17.29
N ARG A 6 15.80 -41.17 -16.41
CA ARG A 6 17.17 -40.84 -16.84
C ARG A 6 17.89 -41.97 -17.59
N ARG A 7 17.59 -43.22 -17.24
CA ARG A 7 18.22 -44.39 -17.85
C ARG A 7 17.57 -44.81 -19.17
N LYS A 8 16.26 -44.57 -19.32
CA LYS A 8 15.46 -45.12 -20.44
C LYS A 8 15.13 -44.09 -21.51
N LEU A 9 15.17 -42.79 -21.20
CA LEU A 9 14.88 -41.75 -22.19
C LEU A 9 16.07 -41.60 -23.15
N PRO A 10 15.81 -41.36 -24.44
CA PRO A 10 16.85 -41.03 -25.41
C PRO A 10 17.48 -39.66 -25.09
N ASP A 11 18.68 -39.42 -25.59
CA ASP A 11 19.46 -38.21 -25.29
C ASP A 11 18.72 -36.91 -25.62
N GLU A 12 17.95 -36.89 -26.72
CA GLU A 12 17.11 -35.74 -27.10
C GLU A 12 16.05 -35.42 -26.04
N ALA A 13 15.39 -36.45 -25.50
CA ALA A 13 14.38 -36.28 -24.45
C ALA A 13 15.02 -35.90 -23.11
N LEU A 14 16.22 -36.42 -22.81
CA LEU A 14 16.98 -36.03 -21.62
C LEU A 14 17.41 -34.56 -21.67
N ALA A 15 17.82 -34.08 -22.84
CA ALA A 15 18.13 -32.67 -23.05
C ALA A 15 16.87 -31.79 -22.89
N TYR A 16 15.75 -32.19 -23.51
CA TYR A 16 14.49 -31.43 -23.43
C TYR A 16 13.92 -31.36 -22.00
N TYR A 17 13.92 -32.48 -21.26
CA TYR A 17 13.37 -32.54 -19.90
C TYR A 17 14.40 -32.29 -18.80
N GLY A 18 15.63 -31.88 -19.15
CA GLY A 18 16.75 -31.80 -18.21
C GLY A 18 16.43 -31.01 -16.94
N ASP A 19 15.90 -29.80 -17.09
CA ASP A 19 15.55 -28.93 -15.95
C ASP A 19 14.46 -29.53 -15.06
N THR A 20 13.45 -30.16 -15.67
CA THR A 20 12.35 -30.81 -14.96
C THR A 20 12.85 -32.03 -14.17
N LEU A 21 13.70 -32.86 -14.77
CA LEU A 21 14.31 -34.00 -14.09
C LEU A 21 15.25 -33.55 -12.96
N ASN A 22 16.05 -32.51 -13.18
CA ASN A 22 16.89 -31.89 -12.15
C ASN A 22 16.05 -31.39 -10.96
N LEU A 23 14.91 -30.74 -11.23
CA LEU A 23 13.99 -30.28 -10.19
C LEU A 23 13.42 -31.46 -9.38
N PHE A 24 13.00 -32.54 -10.05
CA PHE A 24 12.49 -33.72 -9.37
C PHE A 24 13.55 -34.38 -8.47
N GLU A 25 14.79 -34.49 -8.95
CA GLU A 25 15.90 -35.00 -8.15
C GLU A 25 16.19 -34.12 -6.95
N GLN A 26 16.19 -32.80 -7.12
CA GLN A 26 16.37 -31.83 -6.02
C GLN A 26 15.27 -32.01 -4.95
N VAL A 27 14.02 -32.19 -5.37
CA VAL A 27 12.87 -32.38 -4.48
C VAL A 27 12.92 -33.74 -3.77
N LEU A 28 13.41 -34.79 -4.42
CA LEU A 28 13.58 -36.10 -3.79
C LEU A 28 14.76 -36.12 -2.80
N ALA A 29 15.82 -35.34 -3.06
CA ALA A 29 17.00 -35.27 -2.22
C ALA A 29 16.84 -34.37 -0.99
N GLN A 30 15.88 -33.43 -0.99
CA GLN A 30 15.73 -32.47 0.12
C GLN A 30 15.29 -33.14 1.43
N ARG A 31 15.92 -32.75 2.54
CA ARG A 31 15.65 -33.21 3.90
C ARG A 31 15.03 -32.11 4.75
N ARG A 32 14.65 -32.42 6.00
CA ARG A 32 14.05 -31.44 6.92
C ARG A 32 14.95 -30.21 7.15
N SER A 33 16.27 -30.36 7.19
CA SER A 33 17.25 -29.29 7.42
C SER A 33 17.78 -28.62 6.14
N THR A 34 17.36 -29.06 4.95
CA THR A 34 17.81 -28.49 3.68
C THR A 34 17.44 -27.00 3.60
N LYS A 35 18.42 -26.17 3.24
CA LYS A 35 18.22 -24.75 2.92
C LYS A 35 17.64 -24.61 1.52
N ASN A 36 16.89 -23.53 1.25
CA ASN A 36 16.33 -23.22 -0.07
C ASN A 36 15.50 -24.37 -0.68
N LYS A 37 14.59 -24.92 0.11
CA LYS A 37 13.71 -26.02 -0.31
C LYS A 37 12.79 -25.61 -1.45
N ARG A 38 12.47 -26.59 -2.29
CA ARG A 38 11.46 -26.47 -3.33
C ARG A 38 10.10 -26.84 -2.76
N TYR A 39 9.19 -25.87 -2.76
CA TYR A 39 7.83 -26.02 -2.23
C TYR A 39 6.77 -26.27 -3.31
N SER A 40 7.11 -26.05 -4.58
CA SER A 40 6.24 -26.30 -5.72
C SER A 40 7.06 -26.83 -6.90
N LEU A 41 6.50 -27.82 -7.61
CA LEU A 41 7.06 -28.33 -8.85
C LEU A 41 6.75 -27.40 -10.04
N HIS A 42 5.57 -26.78 -10.01
CA HIS A 42 5.11 -25.90 -11.08
C HIS A 42 5.66 -24.47 -10.98
N GLU A 43 5.98 -24.03 -9.75
CA GLU A 43 6.55 -22.71 -9.48
C GLU A 43 7.76 -22.84 -8.54
N PRO A 44 8.94 -23.25 -9.07
CA PRO A 44 10.13 -23.52 -8.25
C PRO A 44 10.65 -22.31 -7.46
N ALA A 45 10.27 -21.10 -7.86
CA ALA A 45 10.62 -19.83 -7.23
C ALA A 45 9.74 -19.47 -6.02
N VAL A 46 8.76 -20.31 -5.65
CA VAL A 46 7.90 -20.08 -4.48
C VAL A 46 8.66 -20.34 -3.18
N TRP A 47 8.63 -19.36 -2.27
CA TRP A 47 9.28 -19.44 -0.96
C TRP A 47 8.27 -19.64 0.16
N CYS A 48 8.68 -20.40 1.18
CA CYS A 48 7.96 -20.47 2.44
C CYS A 48 8.35 -19.28 3.32
N ILE A 49 7.36 -18.46 3.68
CA ILE A 49 7.50 -17.25 4.48
C ILE A 49 6.80 -17.50 5.82
N ALA A 50 7.59 -17.50 6.89
CA ALA A 50 7.07 -17.64 8.24
C ALA A 50 6.22 -16.42 8.62
N LYS A 51 5.06 -16.67 9.21
CA LYS A 51 4.18 -15.64 9.77
C LYS A 51 4.21 -15.70 11.28
N GLY A 52 4.17 -14.53 11.92
CA GLY A 52 3.96 -14.40 13.36
C GLY A 52 2.52 -14.65 13.83
N LYS A 53 1.72 -15.43 13.09
CA LYS A 53 0.30 -15.70 13.40
C LYS A 53 0.11 -17.13 13.89
N VAL A 54 -0.61 -17.30 15.01
CA VAL A 54 -0.82 -18.61 15.66
C VAL A 54 -1.58 -19.60 14.75
N HIS A 55 -2.64 -19.15 14.08
CA HIS A 55 -3.52 -20.01 13.26
C HIS A 55 -2.99 -20.29 11.83
N ARG A 56 -2.03 -19.52 11.34
CA ARG A 56 -1.35 -19.75 10.05
C ARG A 56 0.11 -19.39 10.18
N LYS A 57 0.95 -20.38 10.45
CA LYS A 57 2.39 -20.22 10.71
C LYS A 57 3.21 -19.91 9.44
N TYR A 58 2.70 -20.25 8.26
CA TYR A 58 3.42 -20.08 7.00
C TYR A 58 2.51 -19.55 5.89
N GLU A 59 3.08 -18.76 4.99
CA GLU A 59 2.56 -18.45 3.65
C GLU A 59 3.56 -18.91 2.60
N PHE A 60 3.08 -19.22 1.41
CA PHE A 60 3.90 -19.62 0.28
C PHE A 60 3.75 -18.60 -0.84
N GLY A 61 4.86 -18.10 -1.35
CA GLY A 61 4.87 -17.17 -2.48
C GLY A 61 6.16 -16.36 -2.54
N CYS A 62 6.06 -15.21 -3.20
CA CYS A 62 7.13 -14.22 -3.30
C CYS A 62 6.97 -13.15 -2.19
N LYS A 63 8.09 -12.70 -1.63
CA LYS A 63 8.08 -11.60 -0.66
C LYS A 63 7.88 -10.28 -1.38
N VAL A 64 7.00 -9.43 -0.87
CA VAL A 64 6.66 -8.14 -1.46
C VAL A 64 6.71 -7.03 -0.41
N SER A 65 7.36 -5.92 -0.76
CA SER A 65 7.29 -4.67 -0.01
C SER A 65 6.26 -3.73 -0.62
N VAL A 66 5.43 -3.15 0.25
CA VAL A 66 4.37 -2.20 -0.11
C VAL A 66 4.69 -0.87 0.56
N ALA A 67 4.83 0.18 -0.23
CA ALA A 67 5.05 1.54 0.26
C ALA A 67 3.85 2.41 -0.10
N ARG A 68 3.32 3.15 0.89
CA ARG A 68 2.23 4.10 0.67
C ARG A 68 2.50 5.44 1.35
N THR A 69 1.89 6.48 0.81
CA THR A 69 1.91 7.81 1.44
C THR A 69 1.19 7.79 2.79
N ALA A 70 1.72 8.52 3.77
CA ALA A 70 1.17 8.55 5.11
C ALA A 70 -0.21 9.25 5.21
N LEU A 71 -0.46 10.23 4.33
CA LEU A 71 -1.66 11.07 4.35
C LEU A 71 -2.73 10.61 3.36
N SER A 72 -2.40 10.55 2.07
CA SER A 72 -3.39 10.19 1.04
C SER A 72 -3.66 8.69 0.99
N GLY A 73 -2.72 7.85 1.46
CA GLY A 73 -2.83 6.39 1.39
C GLY A 73 -2.66 5.85 -0.03
N VAL A 74 -2.06 6.63 -0.93
CA VAL A 74 -1.70 6.21 -2.28
C VAL A 74 -0.47 5.31 -2.20
N ILE A 75 -0.52 4.17 -2.87
CA ILE A 75 0.62 3.27 -3.00
C ILE A 75 1.63 3.90 -3.96
N VAL A 76 2.87 4.04 -3.52
CA VAL A 76 3.97 4.67 -4.27
C VAL A 76 5.15 3.72 -4.49
N GLY A 77 5.02 2.47 -4.04
CA GLY A 77 5.99 1.41 -4.27
C GLY A 77 5.38 0.03 -4.04
N MET A 78 5.70 -0.89 -4.94
CA MET A 78 5.29 -2.29 -4.93
C MET A 78 6.48 -3.10 -5.46
N LYS A 79 7.30 -3.63 -4.54
CA LYS A 79 8.55 -4.30 -4.89
C LYS A 79 8.48 -5.78 -4.51
N SER A 80 8.50 -6.66 -5.50
CA SER A 80 8.74 -8.09 -5.30
C SER A 80 10.23 -8.38 -5.10
N PHE A 81 10.51 -9.47 -4.38
CA PHE A 81 11.86 -9.93 -4.08
C PHE A 81 12.03 -11.39 -4.47
N VAL A 82 13.14 -11.68 -5.14
CA VAL A 82 13.61 -13.04 -5.34
C VAL A 82 14.11 -13.58 -4.01
N GLY A 83 13.75 -14.82 -3.69
CA GLY A 83 14.14 -15.41 -2.42
C GLY A 83 13.18 -15.13 -1.27
N ASN A 84 13.65 -15.48 -0.07
CA ASN A 84 13.08 -15.00 1.19
C ASN A 84 14.13 -14.14 1.93
N PRO A 85 14.45 -12.93 1.43
CA PRO A 85 15.43 -12.06 2.06
C PRO A 85 14.96 -11.61 3.44
N TYR A 86 15.90 -11.23 4.30
CA TYR A 86 15.57 -10.63 5.59
C TYR A 86 14.82 -9.30 5.40
N ASP A 87 13.83 -9.02 6.25
CA ASP A 87 12.94 -7.86 6.07
C ASP A 87 13.73 -6.53 6.08
N GLY A 88 14.74 -6.40 6.94
CA GLY A 88 15.59 -5.21 6.99
C GLY A 88 16.32 -4.90 5.68
N ASP A 89 16.69 -5.93 4.92
CA ASP A 89 17.40 -5.78 3.64
C ASP A 89 16.45 -5.41 2.49
N THR A 90 15.14 -5.57 2.68
CA THR A 90 14.14 -5.23 1.66
C THR A 90 13.84 -3.73 1.61
N LEU A 91 14.20 -2.97 2.67
CA LEU A 91 13.85 -1.56 2.79
C LEU A 91 14.57 -0.66 1.78
N ALA A 92 15.89 -0.84 1.61
CA ALA A 92 16.66 -0.01 0.67
C ALA A 92 16.19 -0.20 -0.79
N PRO A 93 16.03 -1.43 -1.31
CA PRO A 93 15.46 -1.64 -2.64
C PRO A 93 14.04 -1.08 -2.80
N ALA A 94 13.20 -1.17 -1.76
CA ALA A 94 11.86 -0.60 -1.78
C ALA A 94 11.89 0.94 -1.86
N LEU A 95 12.76 1.60 -1.09
CA LEU A 95 12.92 3.05 -1.13
C LEU A 95 13.48 3.52 -2.48
N ASN A 96 14.42 2.80 -3.07
CA ASN A 96 14.96 3.13 -4.39
C ASN A 96 13.88 3.03 -5.48
N GLN A 97 12.95 2.06 -5.36
CA GLN A 97 11.80 2.01 -6.26
C GLN A 97 10.88 3.23 -6.08
N VAL A 98 10.59 3.62 -4.83
CA VAL A 98 9.76 4.79 -4.52
C VAL A 98 10.39 6.07 -5.07
N GLU A 99 11.69 6.25 -4.88
CA GLU A 99 12.45 7.38 -5.40
C GLU A 99 12.33 7.46 -6.93
N ARG A 100 12.65 6.38 -7.64
CA ARG A 100 12.53 6.32 -9.10
C ARG A 100 11.12 6.66 -9.61
N ILE A 101 10.08 6.17 -8.91
CA ILE A 101 8.69 6.47 -9.28
C ILE A 101 8.38 7.96 -9.06
N ARG A 102 8.89 8.55 -7.97
CA ARG A 102 8.67 9.95 -7.62
C ARG A 102 9.44 10.91 -8.54
N GLU A 103 10.68 10.59 -8.89
CA GLU A 103 11.49 11.37 -9.84
C GLU A 103 10.76 11.54 -11.18
N ASN A 104 10.17 10.46 -11.70
CA ASN A 104 9.40 10.48 -12.95
C ASN A 104 8.17 11.41 -12.92
N VAL A 105 7.68 11.78 -11.73
CA VAL A 105 6.54 12.70 -11.56
C VAL A 105 6.96 14.03 -10.93
N GLY A 106 8.26 14.35 -10.96
CA GLY A 106 8.81 15.62 -10.48
C GLY A 106 8.83 15.77 -8.97
N GLY A 107 9.01 14.68 -8.23
CA GLY A 107 9.08 14.71 -6.77
C GLY A 107 10.35 14.09 -6.18
N ASP A 108 10.71 14.54 -4.97
CA ASP A 108 11.89 14.09 -4.21
C ASP A 108 11.83 12.70 -3.53
N ARG A 109 12.98 12.20 -3.09
CA ARG A 109 13.01 11.04 -2.20
C ARG A 109 12.24 11.32 -0.88
N PRO A 110 11.49 10.36 -0.31
CA PRO A 110 10.85 10.56 0.98
C PRO A 110 11.89 10.83 2.08
N THR A 111 11.70 11.92 2.83
CA THR A 111 12.56 12.27 3.98
C THR A 111 12.35 11.35 5.18
N THR A 112 11.18 10.72 5.30
CA THR A 112 10.87 9.81 6.40
C THR A 112 10.11 8.58 5.90
N ALA A 113 10.55 7.40 6.32
CA ALA A 113 9.85 6.13 6.19
C ALA A 113 9.44 5.59 7.56
N VAL A 114 8.16 5.25 7.74
CA VAL A 114 7.68 4.62 8.98
C VAL A 114 7.42 3.15 8.70
N VAL A 115 8.18 2.27 9.35
CA VAL A 115 8.22 0.83 9.03
C VAL A 115 7.81 -0.02 10.23
N ASP A 116 7.62 -1.32 10.01
CA ASP A 116 7.35 -2.28 11.07
C ASP A 116 8.57 -2.60 11.93
N ARG A 117 8.32 -3.16 13.11
CA ARG A 117 9.37 -3.64 14.03
C ARG A 117 10.26 -4.74 13.45
N GLY A 118 9.84 -5.39 12.37
CA GLY A 118 10.63 -6.39 11.64
C GLY A 118 11.83 -5.80 10.90
N TYR A 119 11.78 -4.51 10.53
CA TYR A 119 12.81 -3.80 9.79
C TYR A 119 13.94 -3.29 10.70
N ARG A 120 14.49 -4.17 11.55
CA ARG A 120 15.57 -3.79 12.47
C ARG A 120 16.86 -3.47 11.70
N GLY A 121 17.68 -2.60 12.28
CA GLY A 121 19.04 -2.32 11.81
C GLY A 121 19.27 -0.86 11.47
N ARG A 122 18.76 -0.38 10.34
CA ARG A 122 19.18 0.90 9.76
C ARG A 122 18.19 2.03 10.09
N LYS A 123 18.67 3.03 10.84
CA LYS A 123 17.88 4.22 11.21
C LYS A 123 17.87 5.32 10.15
N HIS A 124 18.86 5.31 9.25
CA HIS A 124 18.98 6.28 8.17
C HIS A 124 19.43 5.55 6.89
N LEU A 125 18.75 5.83 5.77
CA LEU A 125 18.98 5.16 4.49
C LEU A 125 18.90 6.17 3.34
N SER A 126 20.07 6.53 2.79
CA SER A 126 20.21 7.42 1.64
C SER A 126 19.38 8.71 1.78
N GLY A 127 19.52 9.43 2.90
CA GLY A 127 18.75 10.66 3.14
C GLY A 127 17.33 10.45 3.69
N THR A 128 16.87 9.21 3.88
CA THR A 128 15.57 8.89 4.49
C THR A 128 15.73 8.43 5.93
N ASP A 129 15.04 9.10 6.85
CA ASP A 129 14.94 8.66 8.24
C ASP A 129 13.95 7.51 8.39
N VAL A 130 14.41 6.41 8.97
CA VAL A 130 13.62 5.19 9.20
C VAL A 130 13.12 5.18 10.64
N LEU A 131 11.81 5.32 10.80
CA LEU A 131 11.14 5.35 12.09
C LEU A 131 10.48 4.00 12.38
N ILE A 132 10.94 3.35 13.44
CA ILE A 132 10.43 2.07 13.93
C ILE A 132 9.69 2.31 15.26
N PRO A 133 8.50 1.71 15.49
CA PRO A 133 7.77 1.84 16.75
C PRO A 133 8.57 1.33 17.94
N ASP A 134 8.97 2.25 18.83
CA ASP A 134 9.72 1.97 20.06
C ASP A 134 9.02 2.59 21.29
N ARG A 135 9.47 2.22 22.49
CA ARG A 135 8.95 2.73 23.77
C ARG A 135 9.30 4.20 24.03
N GLY A 136 10.18 4.79 23.22
CA GLY A 136 10.68 6.15 23.40
C GLY A 136 11.70 6.24 24.54
N THR A 137 12.23 7.45 24.77
CA THR A 137 13.14 7.73 25.89
C THR A 137 12.42 8.50 27.00
N LYS A 138 12.97 8.48 28.21
CA LYS A 138 12.37 9.16 29.37
C LYS A 138 12.38 10.68 29.19
N GLU A 139 13.36 11.22 28.47
CA GLU A 139 13.52 12.68 28.24
C GLU A 139 12.54 13.24 27.19
N GLN A 140 11.83 12.39 26.43
CA GLN A 140 10.92 12.87 25.39
C GLN A 140 9.77 13.69 25.97
N THR A 141 9.58 14.87 25.37
CA THR A 141 8.47 15.78 25.70
C THR A 141 7.13 15.14 25.36
N TYR A 142 6.06 15.64 25.99
CA TYR A 142 4.69 15.22 25.68
C TYR A 142 4.36 15.41 24.19
N TYR A 143 4.79 16.53 23.60
CA TYR A 143 4.56 16.85 22.19
C TYR A 143 5.22 15.83 21.24
N GLU A 144 6.48 15.46 21.49
CA GLU A 144 7.20 14.47 20.68
C GLU A 144 6.54 13.09 20.75
N LYS A 145 6.10 12.68 21.95
CA LYS A 145 5.34 11.43 22.15
C LYS A 145 4.04 11.43 21.34
N GLN A 146 3.29 12.54 21.34
CA GLN A 146 2.06 12.65 20.53
C GLN A 146 2.35 12.63 19.03
N LYS A 147 3.41 13.32 18.56
CA LYS A 147 3.83 13.32 17.16
C LYS A 147 4.18 11.90 16.68
N GLN A 148 4.95 11.15 17.47
CA GLN A 148 5.28 9.76 17.18
C GLN A 148 4.03 8.86 17.19
N ARG A 149 3.17 9.00 18.21
CA ARG A 149 1.91 8.24 18.29
C ARG A 149 1.03 8.45 17.06
N LYS A 150 0.91 9.69 16.57
CA LYS A 150 0.16 10.02 15.34
C LYS A 150 0.77 9.36 14.10
N ARG A 151 2.11 9.37 13.97
CA ARG A 151 2.82 8.70 12.86
C ARG A 151 2.59 7.19 12.87
N PHE A 152 2.75 6.54 14.02
CA PHE A 152 2.58 5.08 14.13
C PHE A 152 1.12 4.64 13.98
N ARG A 153 0.15 5.43 14.46
CA ARG A 153 -1.28 5.18 14.21
C ARG A 153 -1.61 5.26 12.71
N ARG A 154 -1.05 6.26 12.00
CA ARG A 154 -1.20 6.35 10.55
C ARG A 154 -0.58 5.14 9.86
N ARG A 155 0.61 4.69 10.27
CA ARG A 155 1.28 3.50 9.73
C ARG A 155 0.40 2.25 9.84
N ALA A 156 -0.29 2.05 10.96
CA ALA A 156 -1.18 0.90 11.17
C ALA A 156 -2.25 0.74 10.06
N GLY A 157 -2.63 1.84 9.39
CA GLY A 157 -3.50 1.79 8.22
C GLY A 157 -2.90 1.09 6.99
N ILE A 158 -1.64 0.62 7.01
CA ILE A 158 -1.09 -0.22 5.95
C ILE A 158 -1.61 -1.67 6.00
N GLU A 159 -1.97 -2.18 7.19
CA GLU A 159 -2.47 -3.55 7.33
C GLU A 159 -3.80 -3.77 6.58
N PRO A 160 -4.81 -2.87 6.69
CA PRO A 160 -6.01 -2.96 5.86
C PRO A 160 -5.70 -2.88 4.36
N VAL A 161 -4.74 -2.03 3.96
CA VAL A 161 -4.33 -1.92 2.55
C VAL A 161 -3.74 -3.24 2.04
N ILE A 162 -2.86 -3.88 2.81
CA ILE A 162 -2.33 -5.20 2.49
C ILE A 162 -3.45 -6.25 2.44
N GLY A 163 -4.44 -6.15 3.33
CA GLY A 163 -5.66 -6.97 3.29
C GLY A 163 -6.40 -6.83 1.97
N HIS A 164 -6.75 -5.60 1.57
CA HIS A 164 -7.40 -5.30 0.29
C HIS A 164 -6.57 -5.72 -0.92
N LEU A 165 -5.25 -5.56 -0.87
CA LEU A 165 -4.36 -6.04 -1.93
C LEU A 165 -4.46 -7.57 -2.08
N LYS A 166 -4.48 -8.30 -0.97
CA LYS A 166 -4.60 -9.76 -0.95
C LYS A 166 -5.97 -10.23 -1.45
N ASP A 167 -7.04 -9.63 -0.94
CA ASP A 167 -8.39 -10.17 -1.13
C ASP A 167 -9.06 -9.62 -2.39
N ASP A 168 -8.85 -8.34 -2.72
CA ASP A 168 -9.53 -7.67 -3.83
C ASP A 168 -8.63 -7.49 -5.08
N HIS A 169 -7.31 -7.52 -4.91
CA HIS A 169 -6.35 -7.18 -5.99
C HIS A 169 -5.36 -8.31 -6.31
N ARG A 170 -5.78 -9.57 -6.11
CA ARG A 170 -5.06 -10.78 -6.56
C ARG A 170 -3.64 -10.96 -5.99
N MET A 171 -3.30 -10.35 -4.84
CA MET A 171 -2.04 -10.66 -4.14
C MET A 171 -2.11 -11.95 -3.32
N ARG A 172 -3.31 -12.51 -3.08
CA ARG A 172 -3.46 -13.82 -2.41
C ARG A 172 -3.19 -15.01 -3.34
N ARG A 173 -3.49 -14.87 -4.64
CA ARG A 173 -3.25 -15.90 -5.67
C ARG A 173 -2.78 -15.22 -6.95
N ASN A 174 -1.52 -15.46 -7.30
CA ASN A 174 -0.97 -15.06 -8.57
C ASN A 174 -1.22 -16.14 -9.62
N PHE A 175 -1.63 -15.74 -10.82
CA PHE A 175 -1.83 -16.62 -11.98
C PHE A 175 -0.74 -16.45 -13.05
N LEU A 176 0.18 -15.51 -12.84
CA LEU A 176 1.33 -15.31 -13.70
C LEU A 176 2.49 -16.15 -13.18
N SER A 177 3.21 -16.80 -14.09
CA SER A 177 4.29 -17.72 -13.75
C SER A 177 5.64 -17.05 -13.55
N GLY A 178 6.43 -17.64 -12.66
CA GLY A 178 7.80 -17.22 -12.38
C GLY A 178 7.92 -15.85 -11.70
N GLU A 179 9.18 -15.49 -11.42
CA GLU A 179 9.52 -14.28 -10.68
C GLU A 179 9.11 -12.99 -11.40
N LEU A 180 9.15 -13.00 -12.74
CA LEU A 180 8.64 -11.90 -13.56
C LEU A 180 7.12 -11.77 -13.41
N GLY A 181 6.40 -12.88 -13.43
CA GLY A 181 4.96 -12.91 -13.20
C GLY A 181 4.58 -12.36 -11.82
N ASP A 182 5.34 -12.73 -10.78
CA ASP A 182 5.20 -12.18 -9.43
C ASP A 182 5.41 -10.66 -9.39
N ALA A 183 6.45 -10.16 -10.08
CA ALA A 183 6.71 -8.73 -10.18
C ALA A 183 5.59 -7.97 -10.89
N VAL A 184 5.09 -8.50 -12.00
CA VAL A 184 3.99 -7.89 -12.77
C VAL A 184 2.69 -7.87 -11.96
N ASN A 185 2.30 -9.00 -11.36
CA ASN A 185 1.09 -9.07 -10.53
C ASN A 185 1.16 -8.10 -9.34
N CYS A 186 2.33 -8.03 -8.70
CA CYS A 186 2.61 -7.10 -7.60
C CYS A 186 2.40 -5.63 -8.03
N LEU A 187 2.97 -5.22 -9.16
CA LEU A 187 2.83 -3.85 -9.67
C LEU A 187 1.38 -3.53 -10.06
N LEU A 188 0.73 -4.44 -10.79
CA LEU A 188 -0.66 -4.27 -11.24
C LEU A 188 -1.64 -4.23 -10.07
N ALA A 189 -1.43 -5.02 -9.01
CA ALA A 189 -2.25 -4.98 -7.82
C ALA A 189 -2.22 -3.60 -7.15
N GLY A 190 -1.03 -3.00 -7.00
CA GLY A 190 -0.89 -1.66 -6.45
C GLY A 190 -1.49 -0.57 -7.35
N ALA A 191 -1.30 -0.69 -8.66
CA ALA A 191 -1.90 0.23 -9.64
C ALA A 191 -3.43 0.17 -9.60
N ALA A 192 -4.00 -1.04 -9.63
CA ALA A 192 -5.44 -1.26 -9.55
C ALA A 192 -6.02 -0.70 -8.24
N PHE A 193 -5.35 -0.91 -7.10
CA PHE A 193 -5.76 -0.32 -5.82
C PHE A 193 -5.82 1.21 -5.89
N ASN A 194 -4.79 1.86 -6.46
CA ASN A 194 -4.76 3.30 -6.62
C ASN A 194 -5.85 3.80 -7.58
N LEU A 195 -6.12 3.09 -8.68
CA LEU A 195 -7.18 3.43 -9.63
C LEU A 195 -8.55 3.34 -8.98
N VAL A 196 -8.87 2.24 -8.29
CA VAL A 196 -10.13 2.07 -7.55
C VAL A 196 -10.29 3.19 -6.52
N LYS A 197 -9.22 3.52 -5.79
CA LYS A 197 -9.23 4.64 -4.85
C LYS A 197 -9.56 5.97 -5.55
N ARG A 198 -8.96 6.25 -6.70
CA ARG A 198 -9.22 7.49 -7.46
C ARG A 198 -10.64 7.51 -8.01
N LEU A 199 -11.14 6.40 -8.54
CA LEU A 199 -12.51 6.27 -9.02
C LEU A 199 -13.53 6.51 -7.90
N ASN A 200 -13.27 6.00 -6.69
CA ASN A 200 -14.12 6.25 -5.53
C ASN A 200 -14.13 7.74 -5.13
N GLN A 201 -13.00 8.45 -5.25
CA GLN A 201 -12.97 9.91 -5.04
C GLN A 201 -13.78 10.65 -6.10
N LEU A 202 -13.63 10.27 -7.37
CA LEU A 202 -14.37 10.89 -8.47
C LEU A 202 -15.88 10.65 -8.34
N LYS A 203 -16.30 9.45 -7.92
CA LYS A 203 -17.70 9.11 -7.64
C LYS A 203 -18.33 10.03 -6.57
N MET A 204 -17.54 10.52 -5.61
CA MET A 204 -18.02 11.42 -4.56
C MET A 204 -18.05 12.90 -4.98
N LEU A 205 -17.42 13.28 -6.10
CA LEU A 205 -17.36 14.68 -6.54
C LEU A 205 -18.76 15.29 -6.80
N PRO A 206 -19.69 14.64 -7.52
CA PRO A 206 -21.02 15.23 -7.76
C PRO A 206 -21.77 15.49 -6.46
N VAL A 207 -21.66 14.58 -5.48
CA VAL A 207 -22.28 14.73 -4.15
C VAL A 207 -21.69 15.93 -3.41
N MET A 208 -20.36 16.09 -3.45
CA MET A 208 -19.69 17.24 -2.83
C MET A 208 -20.11 18.56 -3.49
N VAL A 209 -20.15 18.62 -4.83
CA VAL A 209 -20.59 19.81 -5.57
C VAL A 209 -22.03 20.16 -5.23
N MET A 210 -22.94 19.19 -5.22
CA MET A 210 -24.34 19.40 -4.86
C MET A 210 -24.48 19.99 -3.45
N LEU A 211 -23.75 19.46 -2.46
CA LEU A 211 -23.78 19.97 -1.09
C LEU A 211 -23.30 21.42 -0.99
N VAL A 212 -22.24 21.78 -1.74
CA VAL A 212 -21.74 23.16 -1.79
C VAL A 212 -22.76 24.10 -2.45
N LEU A 213 -23.42 23.67 -3.53
CA LEU A 213 -24.47 24.45 -4.19
C LEU A 213 -25.67 24.69 -3.27
N ILE A 214 -26.09 23.67 -2.50
CA ILE A 214 -27.16 23.82 -1.50
C ILE A 214 -26.74 24.82 -0.42
N GLN A 215 -25.53 24.73 0.11
CA GLN A 215 -25.03 25.67 1.12
C GLN A 215 -25.01 27.11 0.58
N LEU A 216 -24.54 27.32 -0.65
CA LEU A 216 -24.58 28.63 -1.32
C LEU A 216 -26.02 29.13 -1.48
N ALA A 217 -26.94 28.27 -1.95
CA ALA A 217 -28.34 28.64 -2.11
C ALA A 217 -28.99 29.05 -0.78
N VAL A 218 -28.69 28.35 0.31
CA VAL A 218 -29.17 28.69 1.66
C VAL A 218 -28.60 30.04 2.13
N VAL A 219 -27.31 30.29 1.95
CA VAL A 219 -26.68 31.57 2.30
C VAL A 219 -27.30 32.72 1.50
N ILE A 220 -27.49 32.54 0.19
CA ILE A 220 -28.14 33.52 -0.68
C ILE A 220 -29.58 33.76 -0.23
N PHE A 221 -30.33 32.71 0.09
CA PHE A 221 -31.70 32.84 0.58
C PHE A 221 -31.78 33.69 1.85
N TYR A 222 -30.95 33.41 2.87
CA TYR A 222 -30.92 34.21 4.10
C TYR A 222 -30.51 35.67 3.84
N ALA A 223 -29.52 35.90 2.97
CA ALA A 223 -29.12 37.26 2.59
C ALA A 223 -30.26 38.03 1.92
N CYS A 224 -31.01 37.39 1.02
CA CYS A 224 -32.18 37.98 0.37
C CYS A 224 -33.30 38.31 1.37
N VAL A 225 -33.59 37.40 2.31
CA VAL A 225 -34.59 37.63 3.37
C VAL A 225 -34.19 38.81 4.25
N GLU A 226 -32.92 38.92 4.64
CA GLU A 226 -32.43 40.05 5.44
C GLU A 226 -32.53 41.38 4.66
N LEU A 227 -32.21 41.37 3.37
CA LEU A 227 -32.33 42.54 2.50
C LEU A 227 -33.79 43.02 2.38
N LEU A 228 -34.73 42.08 2.18
CA LEU A 228 -36.16 42.36 2.14
C LEU A 228 -36.67 42.94 3.46
N HIS A 229 -36.24 42.40 4.60
CA HIS A 229 -36.58 42.96 5.90
C HIS A 229 -36.09 44.40 6.08
N ARG A 230 -34.86 44.71 5.63
CA ARG A 230 -34.31 46.08 5.70
C ARG A 230 -35.07 47.06 4.80
N VAL A 231 -35.46 46.65 3.59
CA VAL A 231 -36.26 47.50 2.67
C VAL A 231 -37.67 47.75 3.22
N ASN A 232 -38.32 46.73 3.80
CA ASN A 232 -39.64 46.86 4.42
C ASN A 232 -39.62 47.74 5.67
N LEU A 233 -38.56 47.70 6.48
CA LEU A 233 -38.39 48.57 7.65
C LEU A 233 -38.16 50.04 7.24
N SER A 234 -37.34 50.27 6.20
CA SER A 234 -37.11 51.61 5.63
C SER A 234 -38.40 52.24 5.08
N THR A 235 -39.19 51.48 4.32
CA THR A 235 -40.47 51.96 3.79
C THR A 235 -41.53 52.15 4.88
N ALA A 236 -41.55 51.30 5.92
CA ALA A 236 -42.42 51.49 7.08
C ALA A 236 -42.03 52.72 7.92
N TYR A 237 -40.74 53.04 8.04
CA TYR A 237 -40.25 54.24 8.72
C TYR A 237 -40.66 55.51 7.96
N HIS A 238 -40.48 55.54 6.63
CA HIS A 238 -40.91 56.67 5.79
C HIS A 238 -42.43 56.89 5.78
N ARG A 239 -43.25 55.82 5.84
CA ARG A 239 -44.71 55.95 5.96
C ARG A 239 -45.16 56.47 7.32
N ARG A 240 -44.43 56.21 8.40
CA ARG A 240 -44.74 56.79 9.73
C ARG A 240 -44.34 58.25 9.85
N THR A 241 -43.27 58.70 9.19
CA THR A 241 -42.86 60.12 9.19
C THR A 241 -43.74 61.01 8.30
N ALA A 242 -44.53 60.44 7.39
CA ALA A 242 -45.42 61.20 6.49
C ALA A 242 -46.81 61.52 7.08
N MET A 243 -47.15 61.00 8.28
CA MET A 243 -48.39 61.34 8.98
C MET A 243 -48.08 62.22 10.20
N GLY A 244 -47.94 63.52 9.96
CA GLY A 244 -47.66 64.48 11.03
C GLY A 244 -47.45 65.90 10.54
N ALA A 245 -48.45 66.48 9.90
CA ALA A 245 -48.66 67.93 9.85
C ALA A 245 -50.15 68.17 9.57
N ILE A 246 -50.88 68.56 10.61
CA ILE A 246 -52.09 69.39 10.49
C ILE A 246 -51.59 70.83 10.53
#